data_AF-A0A562ICC9-F1
#
_entry.id   AF-A0A562ICC9-F1
#
_cell.length_a   1.000
_cell.length_b   1.000
_cell.length_c   1.000
_cell.angle_alpha   90.00
_cell.angle_beta   90.00
_cell.angle_gamma   90.00
#
_symmetry.space_group_name_H-M   'P 1'
#
loop_
_entity.id
_entity.type
_entity.pdbx_description
1 polymer ?
#
loop_
_entity_poly.entity_id
_entity_poly.type
_entity_poly.pdbx_seq_one_letter_code
_entity_poly.pdbx_strand_id
1 'polypeptide(L)'
;MGTGTLRQRDGSGLSRRNMIPAAQFAALLHAVRSEPWFDAWYAALPVAGNADRFVGGTLRSRMRGTPAAGNVHAKTGSLTGVSSLSGYVTAADGHLLAFSVVLNNYVASSVKGLEDQIAIALAPYDGRSAGAARVAPPTAPETPRTPEGVECSWVKPSLC
;
A
#
# COMPACT_ATOMS: atom_id res chain seq x y z
N MET A 1 1.96 -12.88 13.56
CA MET A 1 2.57 -11.90 12.62
C MET A 1 4.06 -11.84 12.89
N GLY A 2 4.91 -12.27 11.95
CA GLY A 2 6.37 -12.24 12.14
C GLY A 2 6.91 -10.84 11.89
N THR A 3 7.51 -10.22 12.90
CA THR A 3 8.03 -8.84 12.82
C THR A 3 9.50 -8.76 12.39
N GLY A 4 10.15 -9.90 12.09
CA GLY A 4 11.56 -9.94 11.74
C GLY A 4 11.97 -9.13 10.49
N THR A 5 11.00 -8.77 9.63
CA THR A 5 11.23 -7.98 8.41
C THR A 5 10.90 -6.49 8.55
N LEU A 6 10.45 -6.04 9.73
CA LEU A 6 10.06 -4.64 9.95
C LEU A 6 11.07 -3.92 10.84
N ARG A 7 11.33 -2.66 10.53
CA ARG A 7 12.14 -1.77 11.35
C ARG A 7 11.30 -0.56 11.71
N GLN A 8 10.97 -0.44 12.99
CA GLN A 8 10.24 0.70 13.53
C GLN A 8 11.16 1.53 14.41
N ARG A 9 11.14 2.85 14.20
CA ARG A 9 11.99 3.83 14.88
C ARG A 9 11.17 4.90 15.59
N ASP A 10 10.00 5.24 15.06
CA ASP A 10 9.00 6.05 15.74
C ASP A 10 7.58 5.56 15.42
N GLY A 11 6.58 6.16 16.07
CA GLY A 11 5.16 5.85 15.83
C GLY A 11 4.46 6.77 14.82
N SER A 12 5.05 7.92 14.50
CA SER A 12 4.45 8.90 13.59
C SER A 12 4.74 8.62 12.12
N GLY A 13 5.81 7.89 11.82
CA GLY A 13 6.28 7.66 10.46
C GLY A 13 7.23 8.74 9.94
N LEU A 14 7.67 9.69 10.78
CA LEU A 14 8.55 10.79 10.36
C LEU A 14 9.99 10.33 10.11
N SER A 15 10.46 9.34 10.89
CA SER A 15 11.78 8.77 10.72
C SER A 15 11.91 8.04 9.38
N ARG A 16 12.86 8.48 8.55
CA ARG A 16 13.25 7.78 7.30
C ARG A 16 13.83 6.39 7.54
N ARG A 17 14.08 6.03 8.79
CA ARG A 17 14.60 4.71 9.18
C ARG A 17 13.47 3.71 9.52
N ASN A 18 12.20 4.13 9.45
CA ASN A 18 11.07 3.23 9.43
C ASN A 18 11.05 2.46 8.10
N MET A 19 11.08 1.14 8.16
CA MET A 19 11.02 0.25 6.99
C MET A 19 9.99 -0.84 7.28
N ILE A 20 8.83 -0.74 6.64
CA ILE A 20 7.72 -1.67 6.81
C ILE A 20 7.23 -2.08 5.42
N PRO A 21 7.27 -3.37 5.07
CA PRO A 21 6.71 -3.86 3.80
C PRO A 21 5.20 -3.63 3.73
N ALA A 22 4.66 -3.35 2.52
CA ALA A 22 3.23 -3.17 2.30
C ALA A 22 2.39 -4.37 2.79
N ALA A 23 2.93 -5.59 2.63
CA ALA A 23 2.29 -6.81 3.12
C ALA A 23 2.09 -6.82 4.65
N GLN A 24 2.98 -6.19 5.42
CA GLN A 24 2.82 -6.08 6.88
C GLN A 24 1.70 -5.11 7.25
N PHE A 25 1.52 -4.01 6.51
CA PHE A 25 0.36 -3.12 6.70
C PHE A 25 -0.95 -3.81 6.34
N ALA A 26 -1.00 -4.54 5.21
CA ALA A 26 -2.18 -5.31 4.84
C ALA A 26 -2.51 -6.40 5.86
N ALA A 27 -1.50 -7.10 6.38
CA ALA A 27 -1.67 -8.11 7.44
C ALA A 27 -2.17 -7.48 8.74
N LEU A 28 -1.66 -6.30 9.12
CA LEU A 28 -2.16 -5.55 10.28
C LEU A 28 -3.64 -5.18 10.11
N LEU A 29 -4.01 -4.56 8.99
CA LEU A 29 -5.38 -4.18 8.69
C LEU A 29 -6.32 -5.40 8.71
N HIS A 30 -5.89 -6.52 8.15
CA HIS A 30 -6.64 -7.76 8.20
C HIS A 30 -6.82 -8.28 9.64
N ALA A 31 -5.76 -8.27 10.46
CA ALA A 31 -5.80 -8.76 11.84
C ALA A 31 -6.67 -7.87 12.75
N VAL A 32 -6.60 -6.55 12.60
CA VAL A 32 -7.37 -5.59 13.41
C VAL A 32 -8.89 -5.74 13.24
N ARG A 33 -9.35 -6.33 12.13
CA ARG A 33 -10.77 -6.57 11.87
C ARG A 33 -11.43 -7.48 12.91
N SER A 34 -10.70 -8.43 13.50
CA SER A 34 -11.25 -9.34 14.52
C SER A 34 -11.20 -8.78 15.93
N GLU A 35 -10.67 -7.57 16.12
CA GLU A 35 -10.50 -6.97 17.43
C GLU A 35 -11.79 -6.27 17.91
N PRO A 36 -12.11 -6.30 19.21
CA PRO A 36 -13.34 -5.72 19.75
C PRO A 36 -13.40 -4.19 19.59
N TRP A 37 -12.28 -3.55 19.32
CA TRP A 37 -12.15 -2.10 19.14
C TRP A 37 -12.10 -1.68 17.66
N PHE A 38 -12.39 -2.60 16.72
CA PHE A 38 -12.34 -2.34 15.28
C PHE A 38 -13.19 -1.14 14.85
N ASP A 39 -14.39 -0.96 15.41
CA ASP A 39 -15.28 0.13 15.00
C ASP A 39 -14.66 1.51 15.25
N ALA A 40 -14.02 1.69 16.40
CA ALA A 40 -13.30 2.92 16.73
C ALA A 40 -12.09 3.13 15.81
N TRP A 41 -11.35 2.05 15.50
CA TRP A 41 -10.24 2.07 14.55
C TRP A 41 -10.69 2.49 13.15
N TYR A 42 -11.76 1.86 12.65
CA TYR A 42 -12.30 2.10 11.31
C TYR A 42 -12.86 3.51 11.17
N ALA A 43 -13.55 4.01 12.19
CA ALA A 43 -14.07 5.38 12.24
C ALA A 43 -12.98 6.46 12.30
N ALA A 44 -11.80 6.12 12.84
CA ALA A 44 -10.67 7.05 12.89
C ALA A 44 -9.96 7.24 11.54
N LEU A 45 -10.21 6.36 10.56
CA LEU A 45 -9.59 6.47 9.24
C LEU A 45 -10.27 7.56 8.39
N PRO A 46 -9.49 8.41 7.70
CA PRO A 46 -10.04 9.38 6.77
C PRO A 46 -10.89 8.73 5.67
N VAL A 47 -12.05 9.33 5.38
CA VAL A 47 -12.99 8.85 4.35
C VAL A 47 -12.77 9.59 3.03
N ALA A 48 -12.56 8.84 1.95
CA ALA A 48 -12.34 9.41 0.63
C ALA A 48 -13.49 10.31 0.16
N GLY A 49 -13.16 11.49 -0.36
CA GLY A 49 -14.12 12.41 -0.98
C GLY A 49 -15.11 13.11 -0.03
N ASN A 50 -15.14 12.77 1.26
CA ASN A 50 -16.02 13.43 2.23
C ASN A 50 -15.52 14.87 2.49
N ALA A 51 -16.40 15.87 2.31
CA ALA A 51 -16.01 17.28 2.42
C ALA A 51 -15.72 17.74 3.86
N ASP A 52 -16.30 17.09 4.87
CA ASP A 52 -16.07 17.42 6.28
C ASP A 52 -14.60 17.16 6.64
N ARG A 53 -13.95 18.14 7.27
CA ARG A 53 -12.54 18.04 7.68
C ARG A 53 -12.31 16.91 8.70
N PHE A 54 -13.23 16.67 9.62
CA PHE A 54 -13.08 15.64 10.65
C PHE A 54 -13.42 14.23 10.17
N VAL A 55 -14.15 14.11 9.07
CA VAL A 55 -14.49 12.81 8.46
C VAL A 55 -13.55 12.48 7.30
N GLY A 56 -13.44 13.39 6.34
CA GLY A 56 -12.61 13.17 5.15
C GLY A 56 -11.13 13.38 5.40
N GLY A 57 -10.75 14.15 6.43
CA GLY A 57 -9.37 14.34 6.85
C GLY A 57 -8.42 14.68 5.69
N THR A 58 -7.41 13.84 5.50
CA THR A 58 -6.42 13.97 4.42
C THR A 58 -6.92 13.50 3.05
N LEU A 59 -8.06 12.81 2.97
CA LEU A 59 -8.66 12.33 1.72
C LEU A 59 -9.86 13.18 1.26
N ARG A 60 -10.23 14.23 2.01
CA ARG A 60 -11.43 15.04 1.75
C ARG A 60 -11.54 15.59 0.33
N SER A 61 -10.41 15.85 -0.32
CA SER A 61 -10.32 16.39 -1.69
C SER A 61 -9.91 15.36 -2.74
N ARG A 62 -9.75 14.09 -2.37
CA ARG A 62 -9.33 12.99 -3.24
C ARG A 62 -10.52 12.10 -3.59
N MET A 63 -10.47 11.48 -4.76
CA MET A 63 -11.44 10.46 -5.22
C MET A 63 -12.93 10.91 -5.25
N ARG A 64 -13.21 12.22 -5.26
CA ARG A 64 -14.59 12.75 -5.36
C ARG A 64 -15.23 12.35 -6.69
N GLY A 65 -16.53 12.02 -6.68
CA GLY A 65 -17.27 11.64 -7.89
C GLY A 65 -16.86 10.28 -8.47
N THR A 66 -16.18 9.44 -7.69
CA THR A 66 -15.77 8.10 -8.09
C THR A 66 -16.41 7.05 -7.18
N PRO A 67 -16.42 5.76 -7.55
CA PRO A 67 -16.90 4.68 -6.67
C PRO A 67 -16.16 4.56 -5.32
N ALA A 68 -14.98 5.16 -5.19
CA ALA A 68 -14.24 5.19 -3.93
C ALA A 68 -14.72 6.28 -2.95
N ALA A 69 -15.46 7.30 -3.43
CA ALA A 69 -15.98 8.37 -2.57
C ALA A 69 -16.97 7.81 -1.54
N GLY A 70 -16.75 8.11 -0.25
CA GLY A 70 -17.56 7.58 0.85
C GLY A 70 -17.35 6.08 1.15
N ASN A 71 -16.53 5.38 0.37
CA ASN A 71 -16.29 3.94 0.48
C ASN A 71 -14.86 3.63 0.98
N VAL A 72 -13.85 4.33 0.46
CA VAL A 72 -12.46 4.11 0.89
C VAL A 72 -12.20 4.81 2.22
N HIS A 73 -11.79 4.02 3.22
CA HIS A 73 -11.36 4.47 4.53
C HIS A 73 -9.87 4.16 4.69
N ALA A 74 -9.00 5.18 4.61
CA ALA A 74 -7.57 4.92 4.52
C ALA A 74 -6.69 6.02 5.13
N LYS A 75 -5.56 5.59 5.71
CA LYS A 75 -4.53 6.47 6.22
C LYS A 75 -3.54 6.84 5.11
N THR A 76 -3.21 8.13 5.06
CA THR A 76 -2.19 8.69 4.17
C THR A 76 -0.82 8.76 4.84
N GLY A 77 0.24 8.63 4.05
CA GLY A 77 1.63 8.95 4.44
C GLY A 77 2.30 9.74 3.32
N SER A 78 3.09 10.76 3.66
CA SER A 78 3.78 11.60 2.66
C SER A 78 5.03 12.25 3.24
N LEU A 79 6.17 12.01 2.60
CA LEU A 79 7.45 12.69 2.80
C LEU A 79 8.10 12.93 1.43
N THR A 80 9.20 13.68 1.37
CA THR A 80 9.93 13.85 0.12
C THR A 80 10.39 12.50 -0.43
N GLY A 81 9.90 12.14 -1.63
CA GLY A 81 10.17 10.88 -2.32
C GLY A 81 9.42 9.67 -1.76
N VAL A 82 8.45 9.86 -0.85
CA VAL A 82 7.68 8.76 -0.24
C VAL A 82 6.20 9.13 -0.16
N SER A 83 5.33 8.24 -0.65
CA SER A 83 3.88 8.38 -0.52
C SER A 83 3.26 7.02 -0.26
N SER A 84 2.24 6.99 0.58
CA SER A 84 1.53 5.76 0.90
C SER A 84 0.05 6.01 1.17
N LEU A 85 -0.75 4.99 0.84
CA LEU A 85 -2.18 4.93 1.14
C LEU A 85 -2.51 3.49 1.56
N SER A 86 -3.00 3.31 2.78
CA SER A 86 -3.35 1.98 3.29
C SER A 86 -4.64 2.05 4.08
N GLY A 87 -5.52 1.06 3.91
CA GLY A 87 -6.82 1.04 4.55
C GLY A 87 -7.75 0.01 3.94
N TYR A 88 -9.04 0.35 3.92
CA TYR A 88 -10.11 -0.53 3.49
C TYR A 88 -10.92 0.05 2.35
N VAL A 89 -11.53 -0.84 1.57
CA VAL A 89 -12.51 -0.54 0.54
C VAL A 89 -13.54 -1.66 0.49
N THR A 90 -14.81 -1.32 0.42
CA THR A 90 -15.88 -2.30 0.22
C THR A 90 -16.00 -2.56 -1.29
N ALA A 91 -15.76 -3.79 -1.71
CA ALA A 91 -15.88 -4.24 -3.08
C ALA A 91 -17.34 -4.39 -3.52
N ALA A 92 -17.59 -4.56 -4.82
CA ALA A 92 -18.95 -4.68 -5.37
C ALA A 92 -19.67 -5.95 -4.91
N ASP A 93 -18.92 -7.00 -4.55
CA ASP A 93 -19.43 -8.24 -3.97
C ASP A 93 -19.76 -8.13 -2.47
N GLY A 94 -19.54 -6.96 -1.86
CA GLY A 94 -19.78 -6.66 -0.45
C GLY A 94 -18.63 -7.03 0.48
N HIS A 95 -17.53 -7.59 -0.03
CA HIS A 95 -16.38 -7.92 0.80
C HIS A 95 -15.58 -6.66 1.13
N LEU A 96 -15.26 -6.50 2.42
CA LEU A 96 -14.33 -5.46 2.88
C LEU A 96 -12.89 -5.90 2.59
N LEU A 97 -12.26 -5.28 1.60
CA LEU A 97 -10.89 -5.54 1.21
C LEU A 97 -9.93 -4.65 2.01
N ALA A 98 -8.83 -5.22 2.50
CA ALA A 98 -7.70 -4.47 3.05
C ALA A 98 -6.64 -4.29 1.96
N PHE A 99 -6.08 -3.08 1.84
CA PHE A 99 -5.04 -2.78 0.85
C PHE A 99 -3.94 -1.91 1.44
N SER A 100 -2.76 -1.97 0.81
CA SER A 100 -1.63 -1.10 1.12
C SER A 100 -0.84 -0.77 -0.14
N VAL A 101 -0.68 0.52 -0.40
CA VAL A 101 0.16 1.07 -1.46
C VAL A 101 1.28 1.86 -0.79
N VAL A 102 2.53 1.49 -1.08
CA VAL A 102 3.74 2.16 -0.57
C VAL A 102 4.65 2.45 -1.74
N LEU A 103 4.91 3.73 -1.99
CA LEU A 103 5.71 4.23 -3.11
C LEU A 103 6.91 4.99 -2.56
N ASN A 104 8.11 4.52 -2.89
CA ASN A 104 9.38 5.13 -2.47
C ASN A 104 10.19 5.56 -3.69
N ASN A 105 11.08 6.52 -3.50
CA ASN A 105 12.08 6.99 -4.48
C ASN A 105 11.49 7.46 -5.81
N TYR A 106 10.25 7.97 -5.81
CA TYR A 106 9.66 8.56 -7.00
C TYR A 106 10.24 9.98 -7.23
N VAL A 107 10.42 10.35 -8.49
CA VAL A 107 10.92 11.67 -8.91
C VAL A 107 9.83 12.62 -9.38
N ALA A 108 8.60 12.11 -9.59
CA ALA A 108 7.45 12.93 -9.96
C ALA A 108 7.06 13.90 -8.84
N SER A 109 6.36 14.99 -9.18
CA SER A 109 5.87 15.96 -8.19
C SER A 109 4.82 15.37 -7.24
N SER A 110 4.05 14.38 -7.72
CA SER A 110 3.08 13.65 -6.92
C SER A 110 2.77 12.30 -7.56
N VAL A 111 2.57 11.28 -6.73
CA VAL A 111 2.10 9.93 -7.13
C VAL A 111 0.72 9.61 -6.55
N LYS A 112 0.06 10.60 -5.93
CA LYS A 112 -1.25 10.41 -5.29
C LYS A 112 -2.34 9.99 -6.27
N GLY A 113 -2.25 10.42 -7.53
CA GLY A 113 -3.16 9.98 -8.59
C GLY A 113 -3.08 8.48 -8.85
N LEU A 114 -1.88 7.89 -8.75
CA LEU A 114 -1.70 6.44 -8.90
C LEU A 114 -2.31 5.68 -7.70
N GLU A 115 -2.09 6.18 -6.49
CA GLU A 115 -2.76 5.64 -5.29
C GLU A 115 -4.28 5.69 -5.42
N ASP A 116 -4.82 6.82 -5.90
CA ASP A 116 -6.26 7.02 -6.12
C ASP A 116 -6.79 6.03 -7.17
N GLN A 117 -6.11 5.87 -8.29
CA GLN A 117 -6.52 4.93 -9.34
C GLN A 117 -6.58 3.48 -8.84
N ILE A 118 -5.61 3.05 -8.02
CA ILE A 118 -5.63 1.71 -7.41
C ILE A 118 -6.84 1.58 -6.48
N ALA A 119 -7.05 2.55 -5.58
CA ALA A 119 -8.19 2.52 -4.65
C ALA A 119 -9.55 2.54 -5.37
N ILE A 120 -9.67 3.35 -6.42
CA ILE A 120 -10.85 3.42 -7.28
C ILE A 120 -11.10 2.09 -7.99
N ALA A 121 -10.06 1.42 -8.49
CA ALA A 121 -10.18 0.15 -9.19
C ALA A 121 -10.63 -1.01 -8.29
N LEU A 122 -10.35 -0.93 -6.98
CA LEU A 122 -10.79 -1.94 -6.01
C LEU A 122 -12.27 -1.82 -5.64
N ALA A 123 -12.87 -0.64 -5.71
CA ALA A 123 -14.27 -0.44 -5.34
C ALA A 123 -15.29 -1.22 -6.21
N PRO A 124 -15.18 -1.25 -7.55
CA PRO A 124 -16.06 -2.06 -8.40
C PRO A 124 -15.60 -3.52 -8.53
N TYR A 125 -14.54 -3.95 -7.82
CA TYR A 125 -14.03 -5.32 -7.93
C TYR A 125 -15.10 -6.33 -7.49
N ASP A 126 -15.22 -7.43 -8.23
CA ASP A 126 -16.06 -8.57 -7.88
C ASP A 126 -15.17 -9.83 -7.83
N GLY A 127 -14.92 -10.33 -6.62
CA GLY A 127 -14.09 -11.51 -6.39
C GLY A 127 -14.67 -12.81 -6.94
N ARG A 128 -15.94 -12.84 -7.34
CA ARG A 128 -16.56 -14.00 -8.02
C ARG A 128 -16.19 -14.07 -9.50
N SER A 129 -15.89 -12.92 -10.10
CA SER A 129 -15.48 -12.81 -11.51
C SER A 129 -13.98 -13.06 -11.72
N ALA A 130 -13.17 -12.78 -10.70
CA ALA A 130 -11.72 -12.95 -10.72
C ALA A 130 -11.32 -14.29 -10.10
N GLY A 131 -11.44 -15.37 -10.87
CA GLY A 131 -10.79 -16.64 -10.53
C GLY A 131 -9.32 -16.39 -10.20
N ALA A 132 -8.90 -16.83 -9.01
CA ALA A 132 -7.61 -16.64 -8.34
C ALA A 132 -6.36 -16.55 -9.24
N ALA A 133 -6.18 -15.44 -9.96
CA ALA A 133 -4.91 -15.11 -10.59
C ALA A 133 -4.00 -14.53 -9.52
N ARG A 134 -3.38 -15.40 -8.72
CA ARG A 134 -2.18 -15.01 -7.96
C ARG A 134 -1.15 -14.61 -9.00
N VAL A 135 -0.95 -13.31 -9.22
CA VAL A 135 0.26 -12.83 -9.87
C VAL A 135 1.40 -13.28 -8.97
N ALA A 136 2.16 -14.27 -9.42
CA ALA A 136 3.37 -14.67 -8.73
C ALA A 136 4.23 -13.41 -8.53
N PRO A 137 4.92 -13.27 -7.39
CA PRO A 137 5.86 -12.17 -7.22
C PRO A 137 6.77 -12.12 -8.46
N PRO A 138 7.05 -10.92 -9.00
CA PRO A 138 7.98 -10.82 -10.12
C PRO A 138 9.25 -11.56 -9.73
N THR A 139 9.61 -12.57 -10.52
CA THR A 139 10.85 -13.31 -10.32
C THR A 139 11.97 -12.28 -10.25
N ALA A 140 12.76 -12.31 -9.18
CA ALA A 140 13.92 -11.43 -9.08
C ALA A 140 14.73 -11.58 -10.38
N PRO A 141 15.21 -10.48 -10.99
CA PRO A 141 16.00 -10.58 -12.21
C PRO A 141 17.16 -11.54 -11.94
N GLU A 142 17.27 -12.57 -12.79
CA GLU A 142 18.33 -13.55 -12.70
C GLU A 142 19.66 -12.77 -12.75
N THR A 143 20.44 -12.85 -11.67
CA THR A 143 21.76 -12.23 -11.65
C THR A 143 22.61 -13.00 -12.67
N PRO A 144 23.18 -12.36 -13.70
CA PRO A 144 23.99 -13.05 -14.68
C PRO A 144 25.13 -13.77 -13.95
N ARG A 145 25.17 -15.11 -14.05
CA ARG A 145 26.31 -15.89 -13.53
C ARG A 145 27.53 -15.55 -14.39
N THR A 146 28.65 -15.27 -13.74
CA THR A 146 29.94 -15.09 -14.41
C THR A 146 30.24 -16.33 -15.27
N PRO A 147 30.61 -16.18 -16.55
CA PRO A 147 31.00 -17.32 -17.38
C PRO A 147 32.14 -18.12 -16.75
N GLU A 148 32.10 -19.44 -16.84
CA GLU A 148 33.18 -20.30 -16.33
C GLU A 148 34.51 -19.92 -17.00
N GLY A 149 35.56 -19.72 -16.19
CA GLY A 149 36.89 -19.33 -16.66
C GLY A 149 37.17 -17.82 -16.71
N VAL A 150 36.26 -16.97 -16.20
CA VAL A 150 36.47 -15.51 -16.14
C VAL A 150 36.50 -15.01 -14.69
N GLU A 151 37.55 -14.27 -14.32
CA GLU A 151 37.67 -13.63 -12.99
C GLU A 151 36.75 -12.41 -12.87
N CYS A 152 36.17 -12.20 -11.68
CA CYS A 152 35.20 -11.13 -11.38
C CYS A 152 35.66 -9.70 -11.73
N SER A 153 36.96 -9.43 -11.65
CA SER A 153 37.54 -8.11 -11.98
C SER A 153 37.43 -7.75 -13.47
N TRP A 154 37.13 -8.71 -14.35
CA TRP A 154 37.05 -8.52 -15.80
C TRP A 154 35.64 -8.20 -16.30
N VAL A 155 34.62 -8.22 -15.42
CA VAL A 155 33.22 -7.96 -15.77
C VAL A 155 32.67 -6.74 -14.99
N LYS A 156 32.30 -5.68 -15.70
CA LYS A 156 31.66 -4.47 -15.13
C LYS A 156 30.32 -4.79 -14.45
N PRO A 157 29.92 -3.98 -13.45
CA PRO A 157 29.62 -4.45 -12.10
C PRO A 157 28.51 -5.51 -12.11
N SER A 158 28.91 -6.77 -12.12
CA SER A 158 28.08 -7.89 -11.68
C SER A 158 28.49 -8.18 -10.23
N LEU A 159 27.51 -8.41 -9.36
CA LEU A 159 27.78 -8.82 -7.98
C LEU A 159 28.39 -10.22 -8.01
N CYS A 160 29.69 -10.27 -7.78
CA CYS A 160 30.30 -11.38 -7.06
C CYS A 160 30.13 -11.10 -5.55
#